data_AF-A0A5C4JFM2-F1
#
_entry.id   AF-A0A5C4JFM2-F1
#
_cell.length_a   1.000
_cell.length_b   1.000
_cell.length_c   1.000
_cell.angle_alpha   90.00
_cell.angle_beta   90.00
_cell.angle_gamma   90.00
#
_symmetry.space_group_name_H-M   'P 1'
#
loop_
_entity.id
_entity.type
_entity.pdbx_description
1 polymer ?
#
loop_
_entity_poly.entity_id
_entity_poly.type
_entity_poly.pdbx_seq_one_letter_code
_entity_poly.pdbx_strand_id
1 'polypeptide(L)'
;MIDWSTVEIEDKHVTALRLLLREGPDAWQRLQDEAMMSDQAAAGYMQMFHAAFSVAVRRKFTPDHSVHEVVRYVAELRIELKKHSNEDLSPRIAENAIRGSLGNAALQKENEALVDEDIKNLEHLMTAESLVLFDVLLTEEKSGEGEVEAYVREATDLARRWVSEKQDAQAEERGSAGEPFSPGTVSEPGPA
;
A
#
# COMPACT_ATOMS: atom_id res chain seq x y z
N MET A 1 -8.43 -5.91 13.77
CA MET A 1 -8.48 -4.50 13.34
C MET A 1 -7.22 -3.85 13.85
N ILE A 2 -6.40 -3.30 12.95
CA ILE A 2 -5.11 -2.69 13.28
C ILE A 2 -5.37 -1.40 14.06
N ASP A 3 -4.63 -1.17 15.15
CA ASP A 3 -4.68 0.08 15.89
C ASP A 3 -3.71 1.10 15.28
N TRP A 4 -4.20 1.89 14.33
CA TRP A 4 -3.37 2.82 13.55
C TRP A 4 -2.74 3.92 14.42
N SER A 5 -3.31 4.25 15.59
CA SER A 5 -2.69 5.20 16.54
C SER A 5 -1.31 4.78 17.05
N THR A 6 -0.91 3.53 16.81
CA THR A 6 0.40 3.00 17.22
C THR A 6 1.29 2.60 16.04
N VAL A 7 0.82 2.76 14.80
CA VAL A 7 1.59 2.46 13.60
C VAL A 7 2.48 3.65 13.26
N GLU A 8 3.77 3.38 13.01
CA GLU A 8 4.73 4.41 12.62
C GLU A 8 5.61 3.94 11.45
N ILE A 9 6.06 4.90 10.62
CA ILE A 9 7.10 4.65 9.62
C ILE A 9 8.46 4.94 10.23
N GLU A 10 9.03 3.89 10.82
CA GLU A 10 10.34 3.89 11.49
C GLU A 10 11.52 3.78 10.51
N ASP A 11 12.73 4.14 10.99
CA ASP A 11 13.97 4.08 10.22
C ASP A 11 14.31 2.67 9.70
N LYS A 12 13.85 1.62 10.39
CA LYS A 12 14.01 0.23 9.94
C LYS A 12 13.26 -0.04 8.63
N HIS A 13 12.08 0.56 8.44
CA HIS A 13 11.30 0.43 7.19
C HIS A 13 12.00 1.16 6.04
N VAL A 14 12.59 2.32 6.32
CA VAL A 14 13.37 3.09 5.33
C VAL A 14 14.64 2.33 4.94
N THR A 15 15.32 1.74 5.92
CA THR A 15 16.51 0.90 5.71
C THR A 15 16.15 -0.33 4.86
N ALA A 16 15.01 -0.95 5.14
CA ALA A 16 14.52 -2.07 4.35
C ALA A 16 14.33 -1.70 2.88
N LEU A 17 13.71 -0.55 2.59
CA LEU A 17 13.51 -0.10 1.22
C LEU A 17 14.84 0.18 0.52
N ARG A 18 15.80 0.79 1.21
CA ARG A 18 17.16 1.00 0.67
C ARG A 18 17.83 -0.31 0.30
N LEU A 19 17.76 -1.31 1.19
CA LEU A 19 18.34 -2.62 0.94
C LEU A 19 17.69 -3.28 -0.26
N LEU A 20 16.36 -3.22 -0.38
CA LEU A 20 15.64 -3.71 -1.55
C LEU A 20 16.11 -3.05 -2.85
N LEU A 21 16.26 -1.71 -2.84
CA LEU A 21 16.69 -0.95 -4.00
C LEU A 21 18.16 -1.18 -4.36
N ARG A 22 19.01 -1.61 -3.42
CA ARG A 22 20.45 -1.82 -3.67
C ARG A 22 20.78 -3.28 -3.98
N GLU A 23 20.19 -4.20 -3.24
CA GLU A 23 20.53 -5.62 -3.22
C GLU A 23 19.47 -6.50 -3.89
N GLY A 24 18.28 -5.94 -4.17
CA GLY A 24 17.21 -6.63 -4.87
C GLY A 24 16.23 -7.38 -3.96
N PRO A 25 15.34 -8.20 -4.56
CA PRO A 25 14.20 -8.83 -3.88
C PRO A 25 14.57 -9.70 -2.67
N ASP A 26 15.68 -10.44 -2.76
CA ASP A 26 16.12 -11.36 -1.71
C ASP A 26 16.47 -10.65 -0.39
N ALA A 27 16.93 -9.39 -0.47
CA ALA A 27 17.23 -8.59 0.71
C ALA A 27 15.94 -8.19 1.46
N TRP A 28 14.88 -7.87 0.71
CA TRP A 28 13.58 -7.50 1.27
C TRP A 28 12.90 -8.66 1.98
N GLN A 29 12.99 -9.88 1.45
CA GLN A 29 12.34 -11.03 2.06
C GLN A 29 12.90 -11.37 3.45
N ARG A 30 14.20 -11.16 3.68
CA ARG A 30 14.82 -11.31 5.01
C ARG A 30 14.31 -10.28 6.02
N LEU A 31 13.97 -9.09 5.55
CA LEU A 31 13.48 -8.00 6.40
C LEU A 31 11.99 -8.17 6.71
N GLN A 32 11.25 -8.87 5.85
CA GLN A 32 9.85 -9.24 6.10
C GLN A 32 9.73 -10.13 7.35
N ASP A 33 10.63 -11.11 7.51
CA ASP A 33 10.65 -12.01 8.67
C ASP A 33 10.88 -11.24 9.99
N GLU A 34 11.70 -10.17 9.96
CA GLU A 34 11.94 -9.30 11.11
C GLU A 34 10.82 -8.26 11.33
N ALA A 35 10.17 -7.80 10.26
CA ALA A 35 9.08 -6.83 10.31
C ALA A 35 7.75 -7.42 10.82
N MET A 36 7.58 -8.75 10.76
CA MET A 36 6.37 -9.45 11.23
C MET A 36 6.35 -9.74 12.74
N MET A 37 7.19 -9.07 13.53
CA MET A 37 7.22 -9.25 15.00
C MET A 37 5.99 -8.70 15.72
N SER A 38 5.23 -7.79 15.12
CA SER A 38 3.93 -7.32 15.62
C SER A 38 3.02 -6.86 14.49
N ASP A 39 1.72 -6.82 14.74
CA ASP A 39 0.72 -6.32 13.78
C ASP A 39 1.02 -4.87 13.37
N GLN A 40 1.51 -4.03 14.29
CA GLN A 40 1.89 -2.64 14.02
C GLN A 40 3.12 -2.55 13.12
N ALA A 41 4.14 -3.37 13.38
CA ALA A 41 5.35 -3.40 12.56
C ALA A 41 5.04 -3.93 11.16
N ALA A 42 4.20 -4.97 11.06
CA ALA A 42 3.70 -5.48 9.79
C ALA A 42 2.90 -4.41 9.03
N ALA A 43 2.03 -3.66 9.71
CA ALA A 43 1.27 -2.57 9.11
C ALA A 43 2.19 -1.45 8.57
N GLY A 44 3.18 -1.03 9.36
CA GLY A 44 4.15 -0.01 8.93
C GLY A 44 4.99 -0.47 7.74
N TYR A 45 5.39 -1.74 7.72
CA TYR A 45 6.12 -2.35 6.60
C TYR A 45 5.27 -2.40 5.33
N MET A 46 4.03 -2.86 5.43
CA MET A 46 3.07 -2.91 4.31
C MET A 46 2.82 -1.51 3.74
N GLN A 47 2.66 -0.49 4.60
CA GLN A 47 2.49 0.89 4.15
C GLN A 47 3.72 1.43 3.44
N MET A 48 4.92 1.16 3.95
CA MET A 48 6.16 1.55 3.29
C MET A 48 6.30 0.89 1.91
N PHE A 49 5.93 -0.38 1.80
CA PHE A 49 5.97 -1.12 0.55
C PHE A 49 4.99 -0.60 -0.48
N HIS A 50 3.72 -0.44 -0.08
CA HIS A 50 2.66 0.08 -0.94
C HIS A 50 2.98 1.51 -1.42
N ALA A 51 3.58 2.34 -0.56
CA ALA A 51 4.04 3.66 -0.93
C ALA A 51 5.19 3.62 -1.95
N ALA A 52 6.16 2.72 -1.78
CA ALA A 52 7.22 2.52 -2.76
C ALA A 52 6.65 2.09 -4.12
N PHE A 53 5.82 1.04 -4.14
CA PHE A 53 5.08 0.61 -5.32
C PHE A 53 4.35 1.78 -6.00
N SER A 54 3.62 2.58 -5.23
CA SER A 54 2.87 3.71 -5.76
C SER A 54 3.75 4.80 -6.39
N VAL A 55 4.90 5.10 -5.78
CA VAL A 55 5.89 6.02 -6.35
C VAL A 55 6.48 5.45 -7.64
N ALA A 56 6.85 4.16 -7.66
CA ALA A 56 7.37 3.50 -8.86
C ALA A 56 6.35 3.56 -10.02
N VAL A 57 5.09 3.23 -9.74
CA VAL A 57 4.01 3.29 -10.72
C VAL A 57 3.80 4.73 -11.24
N ARG A 58 3.77 5.73 -10.35
CA ARG A 58 3.59 7.15 -10.76
C ARG A 58 4.76 7.70 -11.57
N ARG A 59 5.98 7.17 -11.36
CA ARG A 59 7.16 7.53 -12.16
C ARG A 59 7.13 6.87 -13.54
N LYS A 60 6.68 5.61 -13.61
CA LYS A 60 6.61 4.83 -14.86
C LYS A 60 5.46 5.29 -15.76
N PHE A 61 4.28 5.50 -15.19
CA PHE A 61 3.08 5.86 -15.92
C PHE A 61 2.87 7.36 -15.86
N THR A 62 2.85 8.02 -17.03
CA THR A 62 2.52 9.44 -17.10
C THR A 62 1.09 9.71 -16.58
N PRO A 63 0.77 10.93 -16.11
CA PRO A 63 -0.58 11.27 -15.66
C PRO A 63 -1.67 10.99 -16.71
N ASP A 64 -1.32 11.05 -18.00
CA ASP A 64 -2.22 10.81 -19.13
C ASP A 64 -2.26 9.34 -19.60
N HIS A 65 -1.76 8.41 -18.77
CA HIS A 65 -1.80 6.99 -19.10
C HIS A 65 -3.23 6.53 -19.42
N SER A 66 -3.34 5.69 -20.43
CA SER A 66 -4.57 5.00 -20.78
C SER A 66 -4.70 3.70 -20.00
N VAL A 67 -5.94 3.26 -19.76
CA VAL A 67 -6.21 1.92 -19.22
C VAL A 67 -5.57 0.84 -20.09
N HIS A 68 -5.51 1.04 -21.41
CA HIS A 68 -4.88 0.12 -22.33
C HIS A 68 -3.37 -0.06 -22.10
N GLU A 69 -2.67 1.00 -21.68
CA GLU A 69 -1.25 0.91 -21.36
C GLU A 69 -1.00 0.08 -20.10
N VAL A 70 -1.84 0.23 -19.08
CA VAL A 70 -1.75 -0.60 -17.86
C VAL A 70 -2.03 -2.07 -18.19
N VAL A 71 -3.10 -2.35 -18.95
CA VAL A 71 -3.45 -3.72 -19.36
C VAL A 71 -2.33 -4.34 -20.19
N ARG A 72 -1.76 -3.61 -21.15
CA ARG A 72 -0.63 -4.08 -21.96
C ARG A 72 0.59 -4.37 -21.08
N TYR A 73 0.93 -3.45 -20.19
CA TYR A 73 2.06 -3.61 -19.27
C TYR A 73 1.91 -4.88 -18.42
N VAL A 74 0.75 -5.09 -17.79
CA VAL A 74 0.50 -6.29 -16.98
C VAL A 74 0.54 -7.56 -17.84
N ALA A 75 0.05 -7.50 -19.08
CA ALA A 75 0.14 -8.64 -19.99
C ALA A 75 1.59 -8.99 -20.37
N GLU A 76 2.41 -7.98 -20.66
CA GLU A 76 3.84 -8.15 -20.98
C GLU A 76 4.60 -8.71 -19.77
N LEU A 77 4.39 -8.14 -18.57
CA LEU A 77 4.99 -8.64 -17.33
C LEU A 77 4.63 -10.10 -17.07
N ARG A 78 3.35 -10.49 -17.27
CA ARG A 78 2.91 -11.89 -17.14
C ARG A 78 3.60 -12.83 -18.13
N ILE A 79 3.88 -12.37 -19.34
CA ILE A 79 4.60 -13.17 -20.34
C ILE A 79 6.05 -13.37 -19.91
N GLU A 80 6.72 -12.32 -19.43
CA GLU A 80 8.09 -12.42 -18.94
C GLU A 80 8.19 -13.31 -17.70
N LEU A 81 7.27 -13.16 -16.74
CA LEU A 81 7.22 -14.00 -15.54
C LEU A 81 7.08 -15.48 -15.89
N LYS A 82 6.22 -15.84 -16.86
CA LYS A 82 6.06 -17.23 -17.31
C LYS A 82 7.30 -17.83 -17.98
N LYS A 83 8.23 -16.99 -18.46
CA LYS A 83 9.49 -17.46 -19.04
C LYS A 83 10.54 -17.77 -17.96
N HIS A 84 10.48 -17.08 -16.83
CA HIS A 84 11.54 -17.06 -15.82
C HIS A 84 11.12 -17.62 -14.45
N SER A 85 9.82 -17.78 -14.20
CA SER A 85 9.25 -18.21 -12.92
C SER A 85 7.95 -18.99 -13.15
N ASN A 86 7.52 -19.74 -12.12
CA ASN A 86 6.19 -20.35 -12.09
C ASN A 86 5.17 -19.48 -11.33
N GLU A 87 5.50 -18.22 -11.04
CA GLU A 87 4.58 -17.31 -10.34
C GLU A 87 3.44 -16.86 -11.27
N ASP A 88 2.22 -16.88 -10.74
CA ASP A 88 1.03 -16.42 -11.46
C ASP A 88 0.62 -15.04 -10.95
N LEU A 89 0.84 -14.03 -11.78
CA LEU A 89 0.38 -12.69 -11.53
C LEU A 89 -1.09 -12.57 -11.95
N SER A 90 -1.98 -12.36 -10.96
CA SER A 90 -3.39 -12.06 -11.20
C SER A 90 -3.53 -10.73 -11.94
N PRO A 91 -3.97 -10.72 -13.21
CA PRO A 91 -3.97 -9.51 -14.03
C PRO A 91 -4.91 -8.45 -13.45
N ARG A 92 -6.09 -8.86 -12.98
CA ARG A 92 -7.09 -7.94 -12.42
C ARG A 92 -6.59 -7.24 -11.15
N ILE A 93 -5.94 -7.99 -10.26
CA ILE A 93 -5.40 -7.42 -9.02
C ILE A 93 -4.25 -6.47 -9.34
N ALA A 94 -3.35 -6.85 -10.24
CA ALA A 94 -2.25 -5.98 -10.67
C ALA A 94 -2.73 -4.68 -11.33
N GLU A 95 -3.67 -4.79 -12.28
CA GLU A 95 -4.27 -3.64 -12.95
C GLU A 95 -4.98 -2.70 -11.96
N ASN A 96 -5.71 -3.26 -11.00
CA ASN A 96 -6.39 -2.47 -9.96
C ASN A 96 -5.39 -1.79 -9.01
N ALA A 97 -4.32 -2.48 -8.61
CA ALA A 97 -3.26 -1.91 -7.78
C ALA A 97 -2.57 -0.71 -8.46
N ILE A 98 -2.22 -0.87 -9.75
CA ILE A 98 -1.61 0.20 -10.55
C ILE A 98 -2.56 1.39 -10.68
N ARG A 99 -3.81 1.15 -11.09
CA ARG A 99 -4.80 2.22 -11.32
C ARG A 99 -5.21 2.92 -10.02
N GLY A 100 -5.28 2.20 -8.91
CA GLY A 100 -5.48 2.78 -7.58
C GLY A 100 -4.35 3.75 -7.24
N SER A 101 -3.10 3.35 -7.45
CA SER A 101 -1.91 4.17 -7.22
C SER A 101 -1.85 5.44 -8.09
N LEU A 102 -2.44 5.36 -9.29
CA LEU A 102 -2.55 6.48 -10.24
C LEU A 102 -3.75 7.41 -9.96
N GLY A 103 -4.45 7.21 -8.83
CA GLY A 103 -5.46 8.15 -8.33
C GLY A 103 -6.91 7.70 -8.54
N ASN A 104 -7.16 6.46 -8.94
CA ASN A 104 -8.52 5.92 -8.95
C ASN A 104 -8.96 5.55 -7.52
N ALA A 105 -9.60 6.50 -6.83
CA ALA A 105 -10.04 6.33 -5.44
C ALA A 105 -10.98 5.14 -5.21
N ALA A 106 -11.82 4.77 -6.19
CA ALA A 106 -12.70 3.61 -6.07
C ALA A 106 -11.92 2.30 -6.03
N LEU A 107 -10.90 2.18 -6.90
CA LEU A 107 -10.02 1.01 -6.92
C LEU A 107 -9.07 0.97 -5.74
N GLN A 108 -8.63 2.13 -5.25
CA GLN A 108 -7.85 2.22 -4.02
C GLN A 108 -8.64 1.63 -2.84
N LYS A 109 -9.92 2.01 -2.70
CA LYS A 109 -10.81 1.46 -1.67
C LYS A 109 -11.10 -0.03 -1.87
N GLU A 110 -11.27 -0.48 -3.11
CA GLU A 110 -11.43 -1.92 -3.42
C GLU A 110 -10.19 -2.71 -2.98
N ASN A 111 -8.98 -2.19 -3.25
CA ASN A 111 -7.74 -2.86 -2.83
C ASN A 111 -7.61 -2.92 -1.30
N GLU A 112 -7.98 -1.85 -0.59
CA GLU A 112 -8.01 -1.87 0.88
C GLU A 112 -9.00 -2.91 1.43
N ALA A 113 -10.19 -3.03 0.82
CA ALA A 113 -11.18 -4.04 1.22
C ALA A 113 -10.69 -5.48 0.97
N LEU A 114 -9.91 -5.72 -0.09
CA LEU A 114 -9.33 -7.05 -0.36
C LEU A 114 -8.43 -7.54 0.77
N VAL A 115 -7.76 -6.63 1.49
CA VAL A 115 -6.91 -6.94 2.65
C VAL A 115 -7.74 -7.45 3.82
N ASP A 116 -8.94 -6.91 4.00
CA ASP A 116 -9.82 -7.25 5.13
C ASP A 116 -10.67 -8.51 4.89
N GLU A 117 -10.89 -8.90 3.63
CA GLU A 117 -11.80 -9.98 3.24
C GLU A 117 -11.16 -11.38 3.18
N ASP A 118 -9.94 -11.52 2.64
CA ASP A 118 -9.30 -12.84 2.45
C ASP A 118 -7.76 -12.72 2.40
N ILE A 119 -7.08 -13.55 3.20
CA ILE A 119 -5.62 -13.68 3.23
C ILE A 119 -5.07 -14.01 1.83
N LYS A 120 -5.78 -14.81 1.02
CA LYS A 120 -5.34 -15.12 -0.35
C LYS A 120 -5.38 -13.90 -1.28
N ASN A 121 -6.33 -12.99 -1.06
CA ASN A 121 -6.39 -11.75 -1.84
C ASN A 121 -5.26 -10.80 -1.43
N LEU A 122 -4.93 -10.77 -0.14
CA LEU A 122 -3.75 -10.06 0.36
C LEU A 122 -2.46 -10.61 -0.25
N GLU A 123 -2.28 -11.94 -0.27
CA GLU A 123 -1.13 -12.59 -0.92
C GLU A 123 -1.01 -12.20 -2.38
N HIS A 124 -2.10 -12.30 -3.16
CA HIS A 124 -2.08 -11.90 -4.57
C HIS A 124 -1.78 -10.40 -4.78
N LEU A 125 -2.29 -9.53 -3.91
CA LEU A 125 -2.01 -8.09 -3.97
C LEU A 125 -0.53 -7.82 -3.68
N MET A 126 0.02 -8.41 -2.61
CA MET A 126 1.44 -8.28 -2.27
C MET A 126 2.33 -8.81 -3.38
N THR A 127 2.01 -9.97 -3.96
CA THR A 127 2.73 -10.52 -5.11
C THR A 127 2.67 -9.56 -6.30
N ALA A 128 1.49 -9.00 -6.61
CA ALA A 128 1.34 -8.06 -7.71
C ALA A 128 2.16 -6.78 -7.51
N GLU A 129 2.09 -6.19 -6.32
CA GLU A 129 2.86 -4.98 -5.99
C GLU A 129 4.36 -5.27 -6.03
N SER A 130 4.81 -6.42 -5.53
CA SER A 130 6.22 -6.83 -5.55
C SER A 130 6.75 -6.97 -6.96
N LEU A 131 6.04 -7.70 -7.80
CA LEU A 131 6.47 -7.98 -9.17
C LEU A 131 6.50 -6.72 -10.01
N VAL A 132 5.50 -5.85 -9.88
CA VAL A 132 5.47 -4.56 -10.58
C VAL A 132 6.57 -3.64 -10.05
N LEU A 133 6.73 -3.53 -8.73
CA LEU A 133 7.79 -2.72 -8.11
C LEU A 133 9.18 -3.17 -8.61
N PHE A 134 9.45 -4.48 -8.62
CA PHE A 134 10.72 -5.00 -9.12
C PHE A 134 10.89 -4.79 -10.61
N ASP A 135 9.88 -5.03 -11.42
CA ASP A 135 9.96 -4.75 -12.85
C ASP A 135 10.26 -3.28 -13.12
N VAL A 136 9.53 -2.34 -12.48
CA VAL A 136 9.80 -0.90 -12.63
C VAL A 136 11.23 -0.57 -12.20
N LEU A 137 11.68 -1.05 -11.04
CA LEU A 137 13.00 -0.72 -10.49
C LEU A 137 14.18 -1.41 -11.20
N LEU A 138 13.95 -2.52 -11.91
CA LEU A 138 14.97 -3.26 -12.65
C LEU A 138 15.02 -2.86 -14.13
N THR A 139 13.91 -2.37 -14.69
CA THR A 139 13.83 -1.90 -16.09
C THR A 139 14.23 -0.43 -16.24
N GLU A 140 13.98 0.39 -15.23
CA GLU A 140 14.53 1.74 -15.13
C GLU A 140 16.00 1.59 -14.68
N GLU A 141 16.94 1.88 -15.57
CA GLU A 141 18.37 1.90 -15.27
C GLU A 141 18.58 2.71 -13.98
N LYS A 142 19.04 2.07 -12.90
CA LYS A 142 19.23 2.75 -11.60
C LYS A 142 20.31 3.82 -11.77
N SER A 143 19.90 5.04 -12.10
CA SER A 143 20.77 6.19 -12.07
C SER A 143 21.14 6.49 -10.61
N GLY A 144 22.32 7.08 -10.42
CA GLY A 144 23.18 6.85 -9.24
C GLY A 144 22.58 7.12 -7.85
N GLU A 145 23.41 6.97 -6.83
CA GLU A 145 23.04 7.01 -5.39
C GLU A 145 22.06 8.13 -4.99
N GLY A 146 22.13 9.31 -5.64
CA GLY A 146 21.19 10.41 -5.41
C GLY A 146 19.73 10.13 -5.82
N GLU A 147 19.48 9.36 -6.88
CA GLU A 147 18.12 9.03 -7.32
C GLU A 147 17.48 7.96 -6.43
N VAL A 148 18.28 7.00 -5.95
CA VAL A 148 17.84 6.02 -4.95
C VAL A 148 17.39 6.74 -3.68
N GLU A 149 18.18 7.68 -3.15
CA GLU A 149 17.80 8.42 -1.95
C GLU A 149 16.61 9.36 -2.19
N ALA A 150 16.47 9.94 -3.39
CA ALA A 150 15.28 10.72 -3.73
C ALA A 150 14.02 9.86 -3.78
N TYR A 151 14.10 8.66 -4.37
CA TYR A 151 13.02 7.69 -4.40
C TYR A 151 12.63 7.23 -2.99
N VAL A 152 13.61 6.85 -2.16
CA VAL A 152 13.37 6.42 -0.78
C VAL A 152 12.67 7.51 0.02
N ARG A 153 13.14 8.77 -0.10
CA ARG A 153 12.52 9.91 0.57
C ARG A 153 11.08 10.12 0.14
N GLU A 154 10.81 10.11 -1.17
CA GLU A 154 9.46 10.27 -1.70
C GLU A 154 8.50 9.18 -1.20
N ALA A 155 8.95 7.92 -1.22
CA ALA A 155 8.18 6.79 -0.70
C ALA A 155 7.95 6.91 0.82
N THR A 156 8.96 7.32 1.59
CA THR A 156 8.81 7.54 3.05
C THR A 156 7.83 8.65 3.36
N ASP A 157 7.90 9.78 2.65
CA ASP A 157 7.01 10.92 2.85
C ASP A 157 5.56 10.55 2.49
N LEU A 158 5.37 9.76 1.44
CA LEU A 158 4.05 9.24 1.07
C LEU A 158 3.50 8.26 2.13
N ALA A 159 4.31 7.30 2.59
CA ALA A 159 3.91 6.33 3.60
C ALA A 159 3.52 7.01 4.92
N ARG A 160 4.31 8.00 5.36
CA ARG A 160 4.01 8.77 6.58
C ARG A 160 2.69 9.52 6.46
N ARG A 161 2.44 10.16 5.31
CA ARG A 161 1.18 10.87 5.07
C ARG A 161 -0.02 9.92 5.18
N TRP A 162 0.05 8.75 4.55
CA TRP A 162 -1.03 7.78 4.60
C TRP A 162 -1.27 7.19 5.99
N VAL A 163 -0.20 6.94 6.75
CA VAL A 163 -0.34 6.53 8.17
C VAL A 163 -1.04 7.63 8.97
N SER A 164 -0.66 8.89 8.79
CA SER A 164 -1.34 10.02 9.45
C SER A 164 -2.82 10.13 9.05
N GLU A 165 -3.15 10.00 7.76
CA GLU A 165 -4.55 10.02 7.29
C GLU A 165 -5.39 8.90 7.93
N LYS A 166 -4.82 7.69 8.09
CA LYS A 166 -5.50 6.57 8.77
C LYS A 166 -5.64 6.80 10.27
N GLN A 167 -4.66 7.43 10.92
CA GLN A 167 -4.73 7.81 12.33
C GLN A 167 -5.84 8.83 12.58
N ASP A 168 -5.92 9.86 11.73
CA ASP A 168 -6.93 10.90 11.80
C ASP A 168 -8.33 10.31 11.62
N ALA A 169 -8.52 9.46 10.60
CA ALA A 169 -9.80 8.78 10.35
C ALA A 169 -10.24 7.93 11.55
N GLN A 170 -9.33 7.17 12.16
CA GLN A 170 -9.66 6.34 13.33
C GLN A 170 -9.98 7.20 14.58
N ALA A 171 -9.35 8.36 14.73
CA ALA A 171 -9.65 9.29 15.81
C ALA A 171 -11.04 9.93 15.66
N GLU A 172 -11.44 10.28 14.44
CA GLU A 172 -12.77 10.81 14.12
C GLU A 172 -13.88 9.79 14.40
N GLU A 173 -13.68 8.52 14.02
CA GLU A 173 -14.63 7.44 14.32
C GLU A 173 -14.80 7.20 15.84
N ARG A 174 -13.69 7.24 16.59
CA ARG A 174 -13.71 7.13 18.06
C ARG A 174 -14.41 8.32 18.72
N GLY A 175 -14.25 9.53 18.16
CA GLY A 175 -14.94 10.74 18.63
C GLY A 175 -16.45 10.71 18.35
N SER A 176 -16.86 10.25 17.17
CA SER A 176 -18.28 10.16 16.77
C SER A 176 -19.05 9.07 17.53
N ALA A 177 -18.39 8.00 17.98
CA ALA A 177 -19.01 6.98 18.83
C ALA A 177 -19.23 7.44 20.29
N GLY A 178 -18.67 8.60 20.67
CA GLY A 178 -18.66 9.13 22.03
C GLY A 178 -19.77 10.13 22.36
N GLU A 179 -20.65 10.52 21.44
CA GLU A 179 -21.82 11.35 21.77
C GLU A 179 -22.99 10.46 22.24
N PRO A 180 -23.31 10.42 23.55
CA PRO A 180 -24.53 9.78 24.00
C PRO A 180 -25.73 10.58 23.50
N PHE A 181 -26.58 9.91 22.72
CA PHE A 181 -27.95 10.37 22.42
C PHE A 181 -28.62 10.72 23.76
N SER A 182 -28.80 12.02 24.03
CA SER A 182 -29.63 12.47 25.16
C SER A 182 -31.09 12.28 24.75
N PRO A 183 -31.81 11.28 25.28
CA PRO A 183 -33.23 11.17 24.98
C PRO A 183 -33.92 12.37 25.63
N GLY A 184 -34.53 13.21 24.79
CA GLY A 184 -35.31 14.35 25.25
C GLY A 184 -36.30 13.92 26.33
N THR A 185 -36.30 14.64 27.44
CA THR A 185 -37.23 14.48 28.55
C THR A 185 -38.67 14.57 28.04
N VAL A 186 -39.35 13.43 27.97
CA VAL A 186 -40.80 13.37 27.78
C VAL A 186 -41.44 13.95 29.04
N SER A 187 -42.04 15.12 28.92
CA SER A 187 -42.86 15.70 29.99
C SER A 187 -44.12 14.85 30.17
N GLU A 188 -44.30 14.28 31.36
CA GLU A 188 -45.54 13.65 31.77
C GLU A 188 -46.69 14.68 31.86
N PRO A 189 -47.92 14.33 31.43
CA PRO A 189 -49.10 15.14 31.69
C PRO A 189 -49.60 14.92 33.13
N GLY A 190 -49.79 16.01 33.87
CA GLY A 190 -50.28 16.00 35.24
C GLY A 190 -51.74 15.53 35.38
N PRO A 191 -52.13 15.00 36.57
CA PRO A 191 -53.45 14.43 36.78
C PRO A 191 -54.55 15.49 36.89
N ALA A 192 -55.74 15.11 36.42
CA ALA A 192 -56.98 15.89 36.41
C ALA A 192 -57.62 16.06 37.80
#